data_AF-A0A0V0WQJ5-F1
#
_entry.id   AF-A0A0V0WQJ5-F1
#
_cell.length_a   1.000
_cell.length_b   1.000
_cell.length_c   1.000
_cell.angle_alpha   90.00
_cell.angle_beta   90.00
_cell.angle_gamma   90.00
#
_symmetry.space_group_name_H-M   'P 1'
#
loop_
_entity.id
_entity.type
_entity.pdbx_description
1 polymer ?
#
loop_
_entity_poly.entity_id
_entity_poly.type
_entity_poly.pdbx_seq_one_letter_code
_entity_poly.pdbx_strand_id
1 'polypeptide(L)'
;MMCNSGAYITVDERLIPLKGRCPFRQYMPKKPAKYGIKVWTLCDAKTSYAWNMQIYTGKRASGIRVKNQGMRVVLDLTALLKGNNSICDNFFTSHELAMKLFKKKLTILGIIKKNKPALPQDVLALRRRAVHSSKFVLIEECTVVHLPEMHRIMLLLRTMHKDASLRTRKGCKPEMIVDYNATKGGVDYMDKMLATYACQSMTASWPLEVFYNISDVYTNNSYLLWIHYNPE
;
A
#
# COMPACT_ATOMS: atom_id res chain seq x y z
N MET A 1 2.24 18.24 17.19
CA MET A 1 1.94 18.87 15.89
C MET A 1 1.83 17.74 14.87
N MET A 2 0.63 17.42 14.38
CA MET A 2 0.48 16.41 13.32
C MET A 2 0.73 17.10 11.98
N CYS A 3 1.60 16.54 11.13
CA CYS A 3 1.79 16.99 9.75
C CYS A 3 0.43 16.96 9.03
N ASN A 4 0.19 17.71 7.95
CA ASN A 4 -0.96 17.41 7.09
C ASN A 4 -0.53 16.35 6.07
N SER A 5 -1.35 15.32 5.86
CA SER A 5 -1.02 14.25 4.91
C SER A 5 -0.98 14.84 3.49
N GLY A 6 0.00 14.47 2.68
CA GLY A 6 0.03 14.86 1.29
C GLY A 6 -1.12 14.24 0.49
N ALA A 7 -1.26 14.67 -0.77
CA ALA A 7 -2.36 14.22 -1.64
C ALA A 7 -2.38 12.69 -1.85
N TYR A 8 -1.22 12.02 -1.74
CA TYR A 8 -1.08 10.58 -1.97
C TYR A 8 -0.51 9.90 -0.74
N ILE A 9 -1.16 8.81 -0.33
CA ILE A 9 -0.74 7.97 0.79
C ILE A 9 -0.52 6.55 0.28
N THR A 10 0.40 5.82 0.87
CA THR A 10 0.67 4.41 0.55
C THR A 10 0.30 3.54 1.74
N VAL A 11 -0.40 2.44 1.48
CA VAL A 11 -0.62 1.37 2.48
C VAL A 11 0.11 0.13 2.02
N ASP A 12 1.02 -0.34 2.85
CA ASP A 12 1.74 -1.58 2.59
C ASP A 12 2.18 -2.28 3.89
N GLU A 13 2.87 -3.39 3.73
CA GLU A 13 3.43 -4.20 4.80
C GLU A 13 4.93 -4.03 5.00
N ARG A 14 5.29 -3.93 6.27
CA ARG A 14 6.65 -3.92 6.79
C ARG A 14 6.90 -5.14 7.64
N LEU A 15 8.17 -5.47 7.81
CA LEU A 15 8.60 -6.54 8.72
C LEU A 15 9.66 -5.99 9.67
N ILE A 16 9.37 -6.04 10.97
CA ILE A 16 10.35 -5.78 12.02
C ILE A 16 11.11 -7.10 12.25
N PRO A 17 12.42 -7.18 11.94
CA PRO A 17 13.18 -8.41 12.10
C PRO A 17 13.15 -8.90 13.56
N LEU A 18 12.91 -10.20 13.76
CA LEU A 18 12.92 -10.77 15.12
C LEU A 18 13.47 -12.19 15.09
N LYS A 19 14.49 -12.45 15.93
CA LYS A 19 15.04 -13.81 16.16
C LYS A 19 14.33 -14.54 17.30
N GLY A 20 13.86 -13.81 18.30
CA GLY A 20 13.22 -14.34 19.50
C GLY A 20 11.85 -15.00 19.28
N ARG A 21 11.27 -15.48 20.39
CA ARG A 21 9.92 -16.06 20.41
C ARG A 21 8.89 -14.93 20.45
N CYS A 22 7.93 -14.99 19.55
CA CYS A 22 6.77 -14.10 19.52
C CYS A 22 5.55 -14.90 19.04
N PRO A 23 4.41 -14.86 19.76
CA PRO A 23 3.21 -15.63 19.39
C PRO A 23 2.66 -15.33 17.99
N PHE A 24 2.98 -14.15 17.44
CA PHE A 24 2.49 -13.68 16.14
C PHE A 24 3.62 -13.40 15.14
N ARG A 25 4.80 -13.98 15.35
CA ARG A 25 5.91 -13.95 14.38
C ARG A 25 5.45 -14.47 13.01
N GLN A 26 5.79 -13.74 11.96
CA GLN A 26 5.45 -14.08 10.58
C GLN A 26 6.70 -14.47 9.79
N TYR A 27 6.51 -15.37 8.84
CA TYR A 27 7.49 -15.68 7.79
C TYR A 27 7.09 -14.96 6.50
N MET A 28 7.99 -14.13 5.96
CA MET A 28 7.80 -13.36 4.73
C MET A 28 9.01 -13.58 3.81
N PRO A 29 8.95 -14.58 2.90
CA PRO A 29 10.13 -15.04 2.15
C PRO A 29 10.73 -13.99 1.21
N LYS A 30 9.95 -12.99 0.81
CA LYS A 30 10.38 -11.91 -0.09
C LYS A 30 11.04 -10.72 0.62
N LYS A 31 10.97 -10.65 1.96
CA LYS A 31 11.62 -9.59 2.73
C LYS A 31 13.06 -10.02 3.09
N PRO A 32 14.02 -9.08 3.22
CA PRO A 32 15.42 -9.40 3.53
C PRO A 32 15.56 -10.17 4.85
N ALA A 33 14.98 -9.64 5.93
CA ALA A 33 14.68 -10.42 7.11
C ALA A 33 13.48 -11.30 6.77
N LYS A 34 13.65 -12.63 6.76
CA LYS A 34 12.56 -13.55 6.40
C LYS A 34 11.57 -13.77 7.54
N TYR A 35 11.97 -13.48 8.78
CA TYR A 35 11.18 -13.74 9.97
C TYR A 35 11.13 -12.51 10.88
N GLY A 36 9.94 -12.17 11.36
CA GLY A 36 9.76 -10.96 12.14
C GLY A 36 8.31 -10.69 12.54
N ILE A 37 8.06 -9.49 13.04
CA ILE A 37 6.70 -8.99 13.34
C ILE A 37 6.21 -8.25 12.10
N LYS A 38 5.08 -8.67 11.54
CA LYS A 38 4.46 -7.98 10.41
C LYS A 38 3.72 -6.74 10.91
N VAL A 39 3.94 -5.61 10.25
CA VAL A 39 3.28 -4.33 10.56
C VAL A 39 2.66 -3.77 9.29
N TRP A 40 1.35 -3.48 9.33
CA TRP A 40 0.68 -2.72 8.28
C TRP A 40 0.96 -1.25 8.50
N THR A 41 1.39 -0.53 7.47
CA THR A 41 1.86 0.84 7.61
C THR A 41 1.23 1.71 6.53
N LEU A 42 0.77 2.88 6.96
CA LEU A 42 0.28 3.95 6.12
C LEU A 42 1.31 5.09 6.15
N CYS A 43 1.84 5.45 4.99
CA CYS A 43 2.81 6.52 4.82
C CYS A 43 2.34 7.57 3.82
N ASP A 44 2.83 8.80 3.95
CA ASP A 44 2.79 9.75 2.84
C ASP A 44 3.66 9.24 1.67
N ALA A 45 3.14 9.27 0.45
CA ALA A 45 3.81 8.66 -0.70
C ALA A 45 5.09 9.40 -1.13
N LYS A 46 5.17 10.71 -0.88
CA LYS A 46 6.29 11.56 -1.31
C LYS A 46 7.40 11.61 -0.27
N THR A 47 7.02 11.84 0.97
CA THR A 47 7.95 12.06 2.09
C THR A 47 8.26 10.79 2.85
N SER A 48 7.46 9.74 2.67
CA SER A 48 7.53 8.50 3.45
C SER A 48 7.25 8.70 4.95
N TYR A 49 6.63 9.83 5.33
CA TYR A 49 6.21 10.09 6.71
C TYR A 49 5.19 9.05 7.17
N ALA A 50 5.47 8.37 8.28
CA ALA A 50 4.60 7.34 8.84
C ALA A 50 3.41 7.97 9.53
N TRP A 51 2.22 7.76 9.00
CA TRP A 51 0.98 8.33 9.53
C TRP A 51 0.29 7.41 10.52
N ASN A 52 0.24 6.12 10.21
CA ASN A 52 -0.44 5.14 11.04
C ASN A 52 0.18 3.76 10.84
N MET A 53 0.19 2.95 11.89
CA MET A 53 0.76 1.60 11.88
C MET A 53 -0.12 0.66 12.70
N GLN A 54 -0.26 -0.57 12.22
CA GLN A 54 -1.02 -1.62 12.90
C GLN A 54 -0.23 -2.92 12.90
N ILE A 55 0.16 -3.40 14.09
CA ILE A 55 0.83 -4.69 14.26
C ILE A 55 -0.15 -5.81 13.89
N TYR A 56 0.31 -6.76 13.08
CA TYR A 56 -0.43 -7.98 12.79
C TYR A 56 -0.17 -9.03 13.86
N THR A 57 -1.17 -9.29 14.68
CA THR A 57 -1.11 -10.26 15.80
C THR A 57 -1.58 -11.67 15.42
N GLY A 58 -1.70 -11.99 14.13
CA GLY A 58 -2.15 -13.30 13.68
C GLY A 58 -3.68 -13.47 13.72
N LYS A 59 -4.14 -14.69 14.00
CA LYS A 59 -5.56 -15.01 14.15
C LYS A 59 -6.06 -14.50 15.49
N ARG A 60 -7.30 -14.00 15.53
CA ARG A 60 -7.98 -13.69 16.80
C ARG A 60 -8.19 -14.97 17.60
N ALA A 61 -8.28 -14.85 18.93
CA ALA A 61 -8.53 -15.98 19.84
C ALA A 61 -9.80 -16.78 19.46
N SER A 62 -10.78 -16.14 18.83
CA SER A 62 -11.98 -16.80 18.32
C SER A 62 -11.74 -17.81 17.18
N GLY A 63 -10.54 -17.88 16.60
CA GLY A 63 -10.21 -18.76 15.48
C GLY A 63 -10.83 -18.36 14.12
N ILE A 64 -11.79 -17.44 14.13
CA ILE A 64 -12.51 -17.00 12.93
C ILE A 64 -11.55 -16.23 12.00
N ARG A 65 -11.43 -16.71 10.76
CA ARG A 65 -10.66 -16.02 9.73
C ARG A 65 -11.32 -14.68 9.40
N VAL A 66 -10.57 -13.59 9.52
CA VAL A 66 -11.01 -12.27 9.10
C VAL A 66 -11.21 -12.28 7.57
N LYS A 67 -12.46 -12.23 7.13
CA LYS A 67 -12.81 -11.99 5.73
C LYS A 67 -12.38 -10.55 5.37
N ASN A 68 -11.86 -10.36 4.15
CA ASN A 68 -11.44 -9.07 3.63
C ASN A 68 -10.45 -8.29 4.53
N GLN A 69 -9.45 -8.99 5.10
CA GLN A 69 -8.45 -8.38 5.98
C GLN A 69 -7.80 -7.13 5.39
N GLY A 70 -7.39 -7.16 4.12
CA GLY A 70 -6.79 -5.99 3.45
C GLY A 70 -7.71 -4.77 3.44
N MET A 71 -8.99 -4.95 3.14
CA MET A 71 -9.98 -3.87 3.20
C MET A 71 -10.10 -3.31 4.61
N ARG A 72 -10.23 -4.18 5.62
CA ARG A 72 -10.35 -3.77 7.03
C ARG A 72 -9.13 -2.95 7.47
N VAL A 73 -7.93 -3.42 7.15
CA VAL A 73 -6.67 -2.72 7.48
C VAL A 73 -6.63 -1.33 6.83
N VAL A 74 -6.97 -1.20 5.55
CA VAL A 74 -6.97 0.12 4.89
C VAL A 74 -7.98 1.06 5.54
N LEU A 75 -9.19 0.59 5.83
CA LEU A 75 -10.21 1.40 6.49
C LEU A 75 -9.80 1.84 7.90
N ASP A 76 -9.16 0.96 8.68
CA ASP A 76 -8.63 1.28 10.01
C ASP A 76 -7.53 2.34 9.90
N LEU A 77 -6.54 2.13 9.02
CA LEU A 77 -5.38 3.01 8.88
C LEU A 77 -5.76 4.40 8.36
N THR A 78 -6.78 4.49 7.50
CA THR A 78 -7.25 5.74 6.88
C THR A 78 -8.41 6.40 7.62
N ALA A 79 -8.81 5.89 8.79
CA ALA A 79 -10.03 6.35 9.49
C ALA A 79 -10.06 7.85 9.81
N LEU A 80 -8.89 8.46 10.03
CA LEU A 80 -8.73 9.88 10.36
C LEU A 80 -8.44 10.78 9.15
N LEU A 81 -8.32 10.21 7.95
CA LEU A 81 -7.93 10.92 6.74
C LEU A 81 -9.14 11.33 5.89
N LYS A 82 -8.98 12.41 5.13
CA LYS A 82 -10.01 12.95 4.22
C LYS A 82 -9.33 13.58 3.00
N GLY A 83 -9.84 13.29 1.80
CA GLY A 83 -9.36 13.91 0.56
C GLY A 83 -8.07 13.31 -0.02
N ASN A 84 -7.50 12.27 0.61
CA ASN A 84 -6.29 11.61 0.11
C ASN A 84 -6.58 10.53 -0.94
N ASN A 85 -5.58 10.29 -1.79
CA ASN A 85 -5.54 9.20 -2.75
C ASN A 85 -4.71 8.04 -2.20
N SER A 86 -5.37 6.91 -1.90
CA SER A 86 -4.74 5.74 -1.31
C SER A 86 -4.10 4.85 -2.37
N ILE A 87 -2.81 4.62 -2.26
CA ILE A 87 -2.05 3.74 -3.13
C ILE A 87 -1.87 2.40 -2.43
N CYS A 88 -2.31 1.32 -3.06
CA CYS A 88 -2.29 0.00 -2.43
C CYS A 88 -1.86 -1.11 -3.39
N ASP A 89 -1.17 -2.12 -2.85
CA ASP A 89 -0.89 -3.36 -3.58
C ASP A 89 -2.14 -4.29 -3.64
N ASN A 90 -2.02 -5.34 -4.43
CA ASN A 90 -3.01 -6.37 -4.71
C ASN A 90 -3.63 -7.06 -3.50
N PHE A 91 -2.95 -7.07 -2.34
CA PHE A 91 -3.50 -7.67 -1.13
C PHE A 91 -4.69 -6.85 -0.59
N PHE A 92 -4.60 -5.53 -0.69
CA PHE A 92 -5.58 -4.60 -0.13
C PHE A 92 -6.67 -4.25 -1.13
N THR A 93 -6.31 -4.11 -2.40
CA THR A 93 -7.19 -3.57 -3.43
C THR A 93 -8.39 -4.48 -3.72
N SER A 94 -9.58 -3.89 -3.71
CA SER A 94 -10.84 -4.52 -4.13
C SER A 94 -11.85 -3.44 -4.48
N HIS A 95 -12.81 -3.79 -5.34
CA HIS A 95 -13.93 -2.91 -5.68
C HIS A 95 -14.73 -2.47 -4.44
N GLU A 96 -15.02 -3.41 -3.53
CA GLU A 96 -15.75 -3.10 -2.28
C GLU A 96 -15.00 -2.06 -1.42
N LEU A 97 -13.67 -2.18 -1.31
CA LEU A 97 -12.84 -1.19 -0.62
C LEU A 97 -12.92 0.17 -1.32
N ALA A 98 -12.82 0.18 -2.65
CA ALA A 98 -12.86 1.38 -3.46
C ALA A 98 -14.15 2.18 -3.21
N MET A 99 -15.31 1.52 -3.25
CA MET A 99 -16.60 2.16 -2.99
C MET A 99 -16.74 2.66 -1.55
N LYS A 100 -16.20 1.94 -0.56
CA LYS A 100 -16.21 2.39 0.85
C LYS A 100 -15.33 3.61 1.09
N LEU A 101 -14.15 3.66 0.46
CA LEU A 101 -13.26 4.82 0.52
C LEU A 101 -13.90 6.02 -0.20
N PHE A 102 -14.52 5.79 -1.36
CA PHE A 102 -15.20 6.83 -2.11
C PHE A 102 -16.30 7.52 -1.29
N LYS A 103 -17.13 6.75 -0.58
CA LYS A 103 -18.13 7.28 0.36
C LYS A 103 -17.53 8.12 1.50
N LYS A 104 -16.26 7.87 1.85
CA LYS A 104 -15.51 8.64 2.85
C LYS A 104 -14.72 9.82 2.25
N LYS A 105 -14.94 10.16 0.97
CA LYS A 105 -14.19 11.20 0.23
C LYS A 105 -12.69 10.89 0.16
N LEU A 106 -12.35 9.61 0.05
CA LEU A 106 -11.01 9.12 -0.23
C LEU A 106 -11.05 8.40 -1.58
N THR A 107 -9.95 8.45 -2.32
CA THR A 107 -9.80 7.62 -3.52
C THR A 107 -8.79 6.51 -3.27
N ILE A 108 -8.73 5.57 -4.20
CA ILE A 108 -7.79 4.47 -4.24
C ILE A 108 -7.24 4.32 -5.66
N LEU A 109 -5.97 3.99 -5.75
CA LEU A 109 -5.27 3.52 -6.94
C LEU A 109 -4.45 2.28 -6.55
N GLY A 110 -4.71 1.15 -7.20
CA GLY A 110 -3.99 -0.06 -6.85
C GLY A 110 -4.14 -1.19 -7.85
N ILE A 111 -3.25 -2.18 -7.75
CA ILE A 111 -3.35 -3.40 -8.56
C ILE A 111 -4.50 -4.25 -8.02
N ILE A 112 -5.42 -4.71 -8.87
CA ILE A 112 -6.48 -5.65 -8.49
C ILE A 112 -6.21 -7.04 -9.06
N LYS A 113 -6.44 -8.09 -8.27
CA LYS A 113 -6.28 -9.48 -8.76
C LYS A 113 -7.47 -9.88 -9.63
N LYS A 114 -7.19 -10.61 -10.71
CA LYS A 114 -8.18 -11.18 -11.64
C LYS A 114 -9.25 -12.07 -10.98
N ASN A 115 -8.96 -12.65 -9.82
CA ASN A 115 -9.87 -13.54 -9.11
C ASN A 115 -10.80 -12.81 -8.12
N LYS A 116 -10.85 -11.47 -8.15
CA LYS A 116 -11.78 -10.69 -7.33
C LYS A 116 -13.17 -10.69 -8.01
N PRO A 117 -14.25 -10.94 -7.25
CA PRO A 117 -15.57 -11.23 -7.80
C PRO A 117 -16.25 -10.04 -8.49
N ALA A 118 -15.78 -8.81 -8.26
CA ALA A 118 -16.39 -7.59 -8.79
C ALA A 118 -15.86 -7.16 -10.16
N LEU A 119 -14.98 -7.95 -10.80
CA LEU A 119 -14.47 -7.64 -12.13
C LEU A 119 -15.41 -8.21 -13.20
N PRO A 120 -15.93 -7.38 -14.13
CA PRO A 120 -16.75 -7.84 -15.24
C PRO A 120 -16.05 -8.94 -16.02
N GLN A 121 -16.83 -9.93 -16.45
CA GLN A 121 -16.32 -11.04 -17.25
C GLN A 121 -15.66 -10.55 -18.53
N ASP A 122 -16.14 -9.44 -19.10
CA ASP A 122 -15.57 -8.77 -20.27
C ASP A 122 -14.13 -8.28 -20.04
N VAL A 123 -13.75 -7.88 -18.82
CA VAL A 123 -12.37 -7.51 -18.49
C VAL A 123 -11.49 -8.76 -18.42
N LEU A 124 -12.03 -9.85 -17.88
CA LEU A 124 -11.34 -11.13 -17.71
C LEU A 124 -11.23 -11.94 -19.01
N ALA A 125 -12.16 -11.70 -19.94
CA ALA A 125 -12.25 -12.35 -21.25
C ALA A 125 -11.31 -11.74 -22.30
N LEU A 126 -10.60 -10.63 -21.99
CA LEU A 126 -9.59 -10.00 -22.85
C LEU A 126 -8.31 -10.86 -22.94
N ARG A 127 -8.43 -12.05 -23.52
CA ARG A 127 -7.32 -12.95 -23.81
C ARG A 127 -6.68 -12.55 -25.15
N ARG A 128 -5.36 -12.75 -25.28
CA ARG A 128 -4.59 -12.58 -26.54
C ARG A 128 -4.58 -11.16 -27.13
N ARG A 129 -4.54 -10.13 -26.30
CA ARG A 129 -4.30 -8.76 -26.76
C ARG A 129 -2.81 -8.52 -27.04
N ALA A 130 -2.52 -7.59 -27.95
CA ALA A 130 -1.16 -7.14 -28.21
C ALA A 130 -0.48 -6.69 -26.90
N VAL A 131 0.75 -7.14 -26.68
CA VAL A 131 1.56 -6.75 -25.52
C VAL A 131 1.68 -5.23 -25.49
N HIS A 132 1.54 -4.62 -24.31
CA HIS A 132 1.54 -3.16 -24.12
C HIS A 132 0.32 -2.41 -24.69
N SER A 133 -0.75 -3.10 -25.10
CA SER A 133 -2.04 -2.44 -25.34
C SER A 133 -2.74 -2.08 -24.03
N SER A 134 -3.68 -1.14 -24.05
CA SER A 134 -4.49 -0.77 -22.88
C SER A 134 -5.98 -0.81 -23.21
N LYS A 135 -6.83 -1.18 -22.25
CA LYS A 135 -8.29 -0.97 -22.34
C LYS A 135 -8.80 -0.51 -20.99
N PHE A 136 -9.63 0.51 -21.03
CA PHE A 136 -10.27 1.10 -19.87
C PHE A 136 -11.69 0.56 -19.80
N VAL A 137 -12.11 0.14 -18.61
CA VAL A 137 -13.47 -0.30 -18.34
C VAL A 137 -13.95 0.46 -17.11
N LEU A 138 -15.06 1.17 -17.27
CA LEU A 138 -15.73 1.86 -16.17
C LEU A 138 -16.69 0.89 -15.49
N ILE A 139 -16.61 0.80 -14.18
CA ILE A 139 -17.46 -0.02 -13.32
C ILE A 139 -17.90 0.89 -12.18
N GLU A 140 -19.15 1.33 -12.18
CA GLU A 140 -19.66 2.33 -11.23
C GLU A 140 -18.73 3.57 -11.21
N GLU A 141 -18.20 3.94 -10.04
CA GLU A 141 -17.27 5.07 -9.83
C GLU A 141 -15.79 4.68 -9.99
N CYS A 142 -15.52 3.46 -10.47
CA CYS A 142 -14.18 2.91 -10.62
C CYS A 142 -13.79 2.75 -12.09
N THR A 143 -12.60 3.20 -12.46
CA THR A 143 -11.97 2.89 -13.75
C THR A 143 -10.97 1.76 -13.55
N VAL A 144 -11.14 0.66 -14.31
CA VAL A 144 -10.21 -0.46 -14.35
C VAL A 144 -9.44 -0.45 -15.67
N VAL A 145 -8.12 -0.48 -15.59
CA VAL A 145 -7.23 -0.54 -16.75
C VAL A 145 -6.67 -1.95 -16.89
N HIS A 146 -6.93 -2.55 -18.04
CA HIS A 146 -6.40 -3.84 -18.44
C HIS A 146 -5.10 -3.68 -19.24
N LEU A 147 -3.98 -4.13 -18.67
CA LEU A 147 -2.64 -4.08 -19.26
C LEU A 147 -2.08 -5.51 -19.44
N PRO A 148 -2.03 -6.03 -20.68
CA PRO A 148 -1.30 -7.25 -20.99
C PRO A 148 0.22 -6.96 -21.04
N GLU A 149 0.97 -7.67 -20.21
CA GLU A 149 2.44 -7.72 -20.22
C GLU A 149 2.93 -9.08 -20.75
N MET A 150 4.24 -9.20 -20.96
CA MET A 150 4.84 -10.48 -21.35
C MET A 150 4.51 -11.54 -20.28
N HIS A 151 3.70 -12.53 -20.66
CA HIS A 151 3.27 -13.68 -19.85
C HIS A 151 2.29 -13.40 -18.70
N ARG A 152 1.84 -12.15 -18.49
CA ARG A 152 0.92 -11.79 -17.38
C ARG A 152 -0.04 -10.68 -17.77
N ILE A 153 -1.15 -10.58 -17.06
CA ILE A 153 -2.11 -9.48 -17.17
C ILE A 153 -2.07 -8.71 -15.85
N MET A 154 -1.88 -7.40 -15.94
CA MET A 154 -2.02 -6.46 -14.85
C MET A 154 -3.34 -5.72 -14.96
N LEU A 155 -4.07 -5.65 -13.85
CA LEU A 155 -5.30 -4.86 -13.73
C LEU A 155 -5.04 -3.79 -12.68
N LEU A 156 -5.24 -2.52 -13.04
CA LEU A 156 -5.22 -1.42 -12.09
C LEU A 156 -6.64 -0.92 -11.90
N LEU A 157 -7.02 -0.66 -10.65
CA LEU A 157 -8.28 -0.06 -10.28
C LEU A 157 -8.01 1.33 -9.69
N ARG A 158 -8.74 2.33 -10.18
CA ARG A 158 -8.74 3.70 -9.66
C ARG A 158 -10.17 4.16 -9.39
N THR A 159 -10.39 4.89 -8.30
CA THR A 159 -11.63 5.66 -8.08
C THR A 159 -11.40 7.09 -8.55
N MET A 160 -12.35 7.59 -9.35
CA MET A 160 -12.29 8.88 -10.04
C MET A 160 -11.14 9.04 -11.05
N HIS A 161 -11.51 9.18 -12.31
CA HIS A 161 -10.99 10.08 -13.36
C HIS A 161 -11.78 9.70 -14.62
N LYS A 162 -12.59 10.64 -15.15
CA LYS A 162 -13.40 10.43 -16.37
C LYS A 162 -12.53 10.34 -17.63
N ASP A 163 -11.28 10.76 -17.53
CA ASP A 163 -10.37 10.82 -18.66
C ASP A 163 -9.45 9.59 -18.67
N ALA A 164 -9.68 8.72 -19.66
CA ALA A 164 -8.74 7.67 -20.04
C ALA A 164 -7.55 8.31 -20.80
N SER A 165 -6.80 9.17 -20.12
CA SER A 165 -5.63 9.83 -20.70
C SER A 165 -4.45 8.87 -20.80
N LEU A 166 -3.88 8.79 -22.01
CA LEU A 166 -2.59 8.15 -22.26
C LEU A 166 -1.51 9.23 -22.19
N ARG A 167 -0.41 8.97 -21.47
CA ARG A 167 0.72 9.90 -21.46
C ARG A 167 1.58 9.67 -22.70
N THR A 168 1.58 10.63 -23.61
CA THR A 168 2.30 10.58 -24.89
C THR A 168 3.79 10.85 -24.73
N ARG A 169 4.54 9.97 -24.04
CA ARG A 169 6.01 9.90 -24.15
C ARG A 169 6.48 8.45 -24.08
N LYS A 170 7.16 8.01 -25.14
CA LYS A 170 7.84 6.72 -25.35
C LYS A 170 7.19 5.52 -24.64
N GLY A 171 6.30 4.83 -25.37
CA GLY A 171 5.81 3.50 -25.00
C GLY A 171 4.37 3.43 -24.48
N CYS A 172 3.45 4.31 -24.93
CA CYS A 172 1.99 4.21 -24.75
C CYS A 172 1.49 3.70 -23.39
N LYS A 173 2.16 4.06 -22.28
CA LYS A 173 1.77 3.61 -20.94
C LYS A 173 0.60 4.47 -20.44
N PRO A 174 -0.47 3.87 -19.92
CA PRO A 174 -1.55 4.62 -19.27
C PRO A 174 -1.04 5.49 -18.14
N GLU A 175 -1.62 6.67 -17.96
CA GLU A 175 -1.26 7.57 -16.86
C GLU A 175 -1.38 6.86 -15.50
N MET A 176 -2.41 6.03 -15.33
CA MET A 176 -2.65 5.25 -14.11
C MET A 176 -1.47 4.38 -13.67
N ILE A 177 -0.75 3.74 -14.60
CA ILE A 177 0.42 2.91 -14.24
C ILE A 177 1.65 3.78 -13.94
N VAL A 178 1.74 4.96 -14.56
CA VAL A 178 2.80 5.94 -14.26
C VAL A 178 2.60 6.49 -12.85
N ASP A 179 1.40 6.92 -12.51
CA ASP A 179 1.04 7.43 -11.19
C ASP A 179 1.25 6.37 -10.11
N TYR A 180 0.82 5.13 -10.36
CA TYR A 180 1.02 4.01 -9.44
C TYR A 180 2.51 3.76 -9.19
N ASN A 181 3.33 3.68 -10.24
CA ASN A 181 4.76 3.41 -10.08
C ASN A 181 5.52 4.55 -9.39
N ALA A 182 5.09 5.80 -9.59
CA ALA A 182 5.68 6.96 -8.94
C ALA A 182 5.38 7.01 -7.43
N THR A 183 4.24 6.46 -7.00
CA THR A 183 3.74 6.64 -5.63
C THR A 183 3.82 5.39 -4.77
N LYS A 184 3.81 4.18 -5.34
CA LYS A 184 3.77 2.90 -4.58
C LYS A 184 4.92 2.68 -3.60
N GLY A 185 6.04 3.40 -3.75
CA GLY A 185 7.28 3.15 -3.00
C GLY A 185 7.34 3.74 -1.59
N GLY A 186 6.36 4.54 -1.15
CA GLY A 186 6.45 5.31 0.11
C GLY A 186 6.82 4.46 1.34
N VAL A 187 6.15 3.32 1.54
CA VAL A 187 6.46 2.41 2.65
C VAL A 187 7.84 1.75 2.49
N ASP A 188 8.21 1.34 1.27
CA ASP A 188 9.52 0.74 0.98
C ASP A 188 10.68 1.72 1.22
N TYR A 189 10.49 3.00 0.91
CA TYR A 189 11.49 4.04 1.19
C TYR A 189 11.67 4.24 2.70
N MET A 190 10.58 4.30 3.46
CA MET A 190 10.67 4.34 4.93
C MET A 190 11.35 3.09 5.49
N ASP A 191 11.02 1.89 4.97
CA ASP A 191 11.68 0.63 5.36
C ASP A 191 13.19 0.70 5.15
N LYS A 192 13.64 1.28 4.03
CA LYS A 192 15.08 1.49 3.74
C LYS A 192 15.72 2.49 4.69
N MET A 193 15.07 3.62 4.97
CA MET A 193 15.60 4.62 5.92
C MET A 193 15.81 4.01 7.30
N LEU A 194 14.81 3.28 7.79
CA LEU A 194 14.89 2.64 9.11
C LEU A 194 15.92 1.52 9.13
N ALA A 195 16.09 0.76 8.04
CA ALA A 195 17.15 -0.25 7.96
C ALA A 195 18.57 0.35 7.96
N THR A 196 18.76 1.53 7.38
CA THR A 196 20.07 2.21 7.31
C THR A 196 20.44 2.91 8.61
N TYR A 197 19.47 3.55 9.27
CA TYR A 197 19.71 4.43 10.42
C TYR A 197 19.25 3.84 11.76
N ALA A 198 18.72 2.61 11.80
CA ALA A 198 18.39 1.96 13.07
C ALA A 198 19.64 1.80 13.95
N CYS A 199 19.60 2.38 15.15
CA CYS A 199 20.74 2.41 16.07
C CYS A 199 20.78 1.22 17.04
N GLN A 200 19.86 0.26 16.92
CA GLN A 200 19.59 -0.71 18.00
C GLN A 200 20.02 -2.13 17.65
N SER A 201 20.59 -2.81 18.64
CA SER A 201 21.01 -4.20 18.54
C SER A 201 19.79 -5.13 18.60
N MET A 202 19.77 -6.15 17.74
CA MET A 202 18.68 -7.12 17.68
C MET A 202 18.46 -7.78 19.05
N THR A 203 17.22 -7.73 19.56
CA THR A 203 16.89 -8.37 20.83
C THR A 203 16.11 -9.67 20.64
N ALA A 204 16.11 -10.53 21.66
CA ALA A 204 15.26 -11.71 21.69
C ALA A 204 13.85 -11.40 22.24
N SER A 205 13.63 -10.20 22.77
CA SER A 205 12.39 -9.80 23.44
C SER A 205 11.51 -9.01 22.47
N TRP A 206 10.42 -9.62 22.00
CA TRP A 206 9.54 -8.99 21.01
C TRP A 206 8.94 -7.64 21.46
N PRO A 207 8.57 -7.39 22.74
CA PRO A 207 8.06 -6.09 23.15
C PRO A 207 9.12 -4.99 23.04
N LEU A 208 10.38 -5.34 23.35
CA LEU A 208 11.49 -4.41 23.26
C LEU A 208 11.79 -4.07 21.79
N GLU A 209 11.76 -5.06 20.90
CA GLU A 209 11.88 -4.85 19.46
C GLU A 209 10.79 -3.94 18.88
N VAL A 210 9.55 -4.04 19.40
CA VAL A 210 8.46 -3.13 19.02
C VAL A 210 8.71 -1.71 19.53
N PHE A 211 9.14 -1.55 20.78
CA PHE A 211 9.45 -0.24 21.37
C PHE A 211 10.56 0.48 20.59
N TYR A 212 11.59 -0.28 20.23
CA TYR A 212 12.70 0.12 19.38
C TYR A 212 12.24 0.59 18.00
N ASN A 213 11.41 -0.21 17.33
CA ASN A 213 10.83 0.21 16.06
C ASN A 213 9.99 1.50 16.15
N ILE A 214 9.21 1.68 17.22
CA ILE A 214 8.43 2.90 17.45
C ILE A 214 9.36 4.11 17.58
N SER A 215 10.48 3.95 18.30
CA SER A 215 11.46 5.02 18.52
C SER A 215 12.15 5.42 17.21
N ASP A 216 12.55 4.45 16.38
CA ASP A 216 13.17 4.72 15.08
C ASP A 216 12.18 5.42 14.13
N VAL A 217 10.92 4.96 14.08
CA VAL A 217 9.88 5.60 13.26
C VAL A 217 9.62 7.03 13.71
N TYR A 218 9.56 7.27 15.02
CA TYR A 218 9.38 8.61 15.58
C TYR A 218 10.55 9.54 15.23
N THR A 219 11.77 9.02 15.31
CA THR A 219 12.99 9.77 14.95
C THR A 219 12.99 10.14 13.47
N ASN A 220 12.68 9.18 12.58
CA ASN A 220 12.54 9.43 11.16
C ASN A 220 11.44 10.46 10.84
N ASN A 221 10.28 10.35 11.48
CA ASN A 221 9.20 11.32 11.32
C ASN A 221 9.58 12.71 11.81
N SER A 222 10.31 12.81 12.92
CA SER A 222 10.78 14.09 13.48
C SER A 222 11.79 14.76 12.53
N TYR A 223 12.69 13.98 11.93
CA TYR A 223 13.62 14.46 10.92
C TYR A 223 12.90 14.96 9.66
N LEU A 224 11.92 14.20 9.14
CA LEU A 224 11.11 14.61 7.99
C LEU A 224 10.34 15.91 8.25
N LEU A 225 9.80 16.09 9.45
CA LEU A 225 9.16 17.34 9.86
C LEU A 225 10.16 18.50 9.90
N TRP A 226 11.34 18.28 10.48
CA TRP A 226 12.37 19.31 10.56
C TRP A 226 12.81 19.79 9.18
N ILE A 227 13.06 18.88 8.23
CA ILE A 227 13.37 19.23 6.83
C ILE A 227 12.21 20.02 6.19
N HIS A 228 10.97 19.64 6.47
CA HIS A 228 9.82 20.31 5.89
C HIS A 228 9.70 21.78 6.32
N TYR A 229 10.04 22.09 7.58
CA TYR A 229 10.02 23.45 8.12
C TYR A 229 11.31 24.24 7.83
N ASN A 230 12.41 23.56 7.55
CA ASN A 230 13.71 24.18 7.27
C ASN A 230 14.21 23.70 5.89
N PRO A 231 13.51 24.09 4.79
CA PRO A 231 14.03 23.84 3.46
C PRO A 231 15.32 24.65 3.27
N GLU A 232 16.38 23.98 2.77
CA GLU A 232 17.61 24.64 2.31
C GLU A 232 17.34 25.66 1.20
#